data_AF-A0A6L7Z2T5-F1
#
_entry.id   AF-A0A6L7Z2T5-F1
#
_cell.length_a   1.000
_cell.length_b   1.000
_cell.length_c   1.000
_cell.angle_alpha   90.00
_cell.angle_beta   90.00
_cell.angle_gamma   90.00
#
_symmetry.space_group_name_H-M   'P 1'
#
loop_
_entity.id
_entity.type
_entity.pdbx_description
1 polymer ?
#
loop_
_entity_poly.entity_id
_entity_poly.type
_entity_poly.pdbx_seq_one_letter_code
_entity_poly.pdbx_strand_id
1 'polypeptide(L)'
;MMENILAPLMFVVVFAIIFSGYPVAFALGGASLLFAFIGVELGLFDWNLLYAMPERIFGVMSNQVLLAVPFFIFMGLVLEKARLAEDLLTTIGTLFGHMRGGLALGVVVVGAM
;
A
#
# COMPACT_ATOMS: atom_id res chain seq x y z
N MET A 1 24.44 21.48 -17.40
CA MET A 1 23.86 20.49 -18.34
C MET A 1 23.70 19.11 -17.72
N MET A 2 24.69 18.58 -16.99
CA MET A 2 24.63 17.24 -16.37
C MET A 2 23.48 17.07 -15.37
N GLU A 3 23.15 18.12 -14.62
CA GLU A 3 22.03 18.18 -13.67
C GLU A 3 20.68 17.81 -14.31
N ASN A 4 20.44 18.27 -15.55
CA ASN A 4 19.18 18.04 -16.26
C ASN A 4 19.06 16.60 -16.81
N ILE A 5 20.17 15.85 -16.85
CA ILE A 5 20.21 14.49 -17.42
C ILE A 5 20.02 13.44 -16.33
N LEU A 6 20.50 13.70 -15.12
CA LEU A 6 20.45 12.76 -14.00
C LEU A 6 19.03 12.34 -13.60
N ALA A 7 18.09 13.28 -13.52
CA ALA A 7 16.71 12.96 -13.13
C ALA A 7 15.98 12.09 -14.18
N PRO A 8 16.00 12.43 -15.49
CA PRO A 8 15.48 11.54 -16.53
C PRO A 8 16.20 10.18 -16.57
N LEU A 9 17.52 10.15 -16.36
CA LEU A 9 18.28 8.90 -16.34
C LEU A 9 17.86 8.02 -15.17
N MET A 10 17.69 8.58 -13.97
CA MET A 10 17.20 7.86 -12.79
C MET A 10 15.83 7.25 -13.05
N PHE A 11 14.94 8.01 -13.70
CA PHE A 11 13.61 7.53 -14.08
C PHE A 11 13.71 6.31 -15.00
N VAL A 12 14.49 6.39 -16.09
CA VAL A 12 14.65 5.27 -17.02
C VAL A 12 15.25 4.04 -16.32
N VAL A 13 16.26 4.23 -15.46
CA VAL A 13 16.90 3.13 -14.71
C VAL A 13 15.93 2.45 -13.76
N VAL A 14 15.12 3.21 -13.01
CA VAL A 14 14.09 2.66 -12.11
C VAL A 14 13.11 1.79 -12.89
N PHE A 15 12.60 2.27 -14.02
CA PHE A 15 11.67 1.50 -14.84
C PHE A 15 12.31 0.25 -15.44
N ALA A 16 13.57 0.33 -15.88
CA ALA A 16 14.30 -0.85 -16.34
C ALA A 16 14.42 -1.92 -15.25
N ILE A 17 14.73 -1.53 -14.01
CA ILE A 17 14.81 -2.46 -12.87
C ILE A 17 13.42 -3.03 -12.55
N ILE A 18 12.36 -2.23 -12.56
CA ILE A 18 11.00 -2.71 -12.32
C ILE A 18 10.57 -3.71 -13.40
N PHE A 19 10.84 -3.42 -14.67
CA PHE A 19 10.49 -4.32 -15.78
C PHE A 19 11.32 -5.61 -15.82
N SER A 20 12.48 -5.65 -15.15
CA SER A 20 13.23 -6.90 -14.95
C SER A 20 12.52 -7.90 -14.03
N GLY A 21 11.44 -7.50 -13.36
CA GLY A 21 10.71 -8.31 -12.38
C GLY A 21 11.25 -8.21 -10.95
N TYR A 22 12.20 -7.29 -10.71
CA TYR A 22 12.73 -7.04 -9.37
C TYR A 22 11.68 -6.34 -8.48
N PRO A 23 11.59 -6.63 -7.17
CA PRO A 23 10.57 -6.02 -6.32
C PRO A 23 10.70 -4.49 -6.27
N VAL A 24 9.56 -3.81 -6.46
CA VAL A 24 9.49 -2.35 -6.65
C VAL A 24 10.12 -1.57 -5.50
N ALA A 25 9.95 -2.03 -4.25
CA ALA A 25 10.52 -1.37 -3.07
C ALA A 25 12.06 -1.24 -3.16
N PHE A 26 12.73 -2.32 -3.57
CA PHE A 26 14.19 -2.33 -3.73
C PHE A 26 14.62 -1.57 -4.98
N ALA A 27 13.82 -1.61 -6.05
CA ALA A 27 14.10 -0.84 -7.26
C ALA A 27 14.12 0.68 -6.97
N LEU A 28 13.11 1.19 -6.28
CA LEU A 28 13.01 2.61 -5.92
C LEU A 28 14.07 3.01 -4.89
N GLY A 29 14.23 2.23 -3.82
CA GLY A 29 15.20 2.53 -2.76
C GLY A 29 16.65 2.43 -3.26
N GLY A 30 16.98 1.36 -3.99
CA GLY A 30 18.33 1.13 -4.50
C GLY A 30 18.73 2.14 -5.57
N ALA A 31 17.86 2.41 -6.55
CA ALA A 31 18.15 3.39 -7.59
C ALA A 31 18.27 4.81 -7.02
N SER A 32 17.42 5.20 -6.05
CA SER A 32 17.52 6.52 -5.42
C SER A 32 18.82 6.70 -4.63
N LEU A 33 19.29 5.67 -3.91
CA LEU A 33 20.58 5.71 -3.21
C LEU A 33 21.77 5.73 -4.18
N LEU A 34 21.73 4.94 -5.25
CA LEU A 34 22.76 4.94 -6.29
C LEU A 34 22.89 6.31 -6.97
N PHE A 35 21.76 6.92 -7.34
CA PHE A 35 21.76 8.24 -7.95
C PHE A 35 22.09 9.36 -6.97
N ALA A 36 21.77 9.20 -5.67
CA ALA A 36 22.24 10.11 -4.64
C ALA A 36 23.77 10.06 -4.53
N PHE A 37 24.37 8.87 -4.51
CA PHE A 37 25.84 8.69 -4.52
C PHE A 37 26.48 9.39 -5.73
N ILE A 38 25.98 9.11 -6.93
CA ILE A 38 26.49 9.71 -8.18
C ILE A 38 26.32 11.24 -8.15
N GLY A 39 25.19 11.74 -7.65
CA GLY A 39 24.94 13.18 -7.53
C GLY A 39 25.90 13.88 -6.58
N VAL A 40 26.31 13.21 -5.49
CA VAL A 40 27.30 13.75 -4.55
C VAL A 40 28.70 13.77 -5.14
N GLU A 41 29.13 12.69 -5.81
CA GLU A 41 30.43 12.63 -6.51
C GLU A 41 30.56 13.68 -7.63
N LEU A 42 29.44 14.02 -8.27
CA LEU A 42 29.38 15.07 -9.29
C LEU A 42 29.26 16.49 -8.69
N GLY A 43 29.25 16.63 -7.36
CA GLY A 43 29.17 17.91 -6.65
C GLY A 43 27.81 18.61 -6.74
N LEU A 44 26.73 17.88 -7.08
CA LEU A 44 25.40 18.44 -7.24
C LEU A 44 24.62 18.55 -5.92
N PHE A 45 24.94 17.66 -4.98
CA PHE A 45 24.29 17.55 -3.68
C PHE A 45 25.31 17.18 -2.60
N ASP A 46 25.02 17.52 -1.34
CA ASP A 46 25.84 17.12 -0.19
C ASP A 46 25.38 15.80 0.44
N TRP A 47 26.34 15.08 1.02
CA TRP A 47 26.07 13.90 1.86
C TRP A 47 25.06 14.16 2.97
N ASN A 48 24.96 15.41 3.43
CA ASN A 48 24.04 15.80 4.48
C ASN A 48 22.55 15.59 4.10
N LEU A 49 22.21 15.60 2.81
CA LEU A 49 20.84 15.35 2.36
C LEU A 49 20.37 13.92 2.66
N LEU A 50 21.29 12.95 2.80
CA LEU A 50 20.90 11.59 3.15
C LEU A 50 20.39 11.48 4.60
N TYR A 51 20.72 12.42 5.49
CA TYR A 51 20.13 12.44 6.84
C TYR A 51 18.62 12.76 6.82
N ALA A 52 18.10 13.35 5.74
CA ALA A 52 16.66 13.55 5.57
C ALA A 52 15.92 12.24 5.19
N MET A 53 16.63 11.18 4.78
CA MET A 53 16.00 9.90 4.42
C MET A 53 15.35 9.19 5.61
N PRO A 54 16.05 8.97 6.76
CA PRO A 54 15.43 8.42 7.95
C PRO A 54 14.20 9.22 8.39
N GLU A 55 14.30 10.55 8.42
CA GLU A 55 13.20 11.42 8.82
C GLU A 55 11.97 11.25 7.92
N ARG A 56 12.17 11.14 6.59
CA ARG A 56 11.09 10.83 5.65
C ARG A 56 10.48 9.45 5.89
N ILE A 57 11.29 8.42 6.14
CA ILE A 57 10.81 7.06 6.40
C ILE A 57 9.95 7.04 7.67
N PHE A 58 10.47 7.60 8.77
CA PHE A 58 9.73 7.69 10.03
C PHE A 58 8.48 8.57 9.90
N GLY A 59 8.54 9.64 9.11
CA GLY A 59 7.38 10.47 8.78
C GLY A 59 6.27 9.71 8.04
N VAL A 60 6.62 8.79 7.14
CA VAL A 60 5.64 7.92 6.47
C VAL A 60 5.10 6.88 7.45
N MET A 61 5.94 6.27 8.29
CA MET A 61 5.51 5.28 9.28
C MET A 61 4.56 5.84 10.35
N SER A 62 4.69 7.12 10.69
CA SER A 62 3.81 7.80 11.65
C SER A 62 2.44 8.18 11.08
N ASN A 63 2.20 7.89 9.80
CA ASN A 63 0.94 8.20 9.14
C ASN A 63 -0.22 7.40 9.76
N GLN A 64 -1.19 8.12 10.31
CA GLN A 64 -2.39 7.56 10.94
C GLN A 64 -3.22 6.68 9.99
N VAL A 65 -3.15 6.92 8.68
CA VAL A 65 -3.82 6.07 7.68
C VAL A 65 -3.25 4.66 7.68
N LEU A 66 -1.94 4.48 7.96
CA LEU A 66 -1.34 3.14 8.06
C LEU A 66 -1.87 2.37 9.27
N LEU A 67 -2.34 3.04 10.32
CA LEU A 67 -3.03 2.40 11.45
C LEU A 67 -4.37 1.79 11.04
N ALA A 68 -4.96 2.23 9.91
CA ALA A 68 -6.18 1.62 9.41
C ALA A 68 -5.98 0.13 9.12
N VAL A 69 -4.83 -0.30 8.60
CA VAL A 69 -4.57 -1.71 8.26
C VAL A 69 -4.72 -2.65 9.45
N PRO A 70 -4.01 -2.46 10.59
CA PRO A 70 -4.19 -3.32 11.76
C PRO A 70 -5.59 -3.19 12.37
N PHE A 71 -6.22 -2.01 12.35
CA PHE A 71 -7.59 -1.86 12.84
C PHE A 71 -8.62 -2.57 11.96
N PHE A 72 -8.43 -2.59 10.64
CA PHE A 72 -9.27 -3.35 9.72
C PHE A 72 -9.13 -4.85 9.97
N ILE A 73 -7.91 -5.34 10.15
CA ILE A 73 -7.67 -6.74 10.51
C ILE A 73 -8.32 -7.07 11.86
N PHE A 74 -8.16 -6.19 12.86
CA PHE A 74 -8.76 -6.37 14.18
C PHE A 74 -10.28 -6.42 14.12
N MET A 75 -10.92 -5.44 13.46
CA MET A 75 -12.36 -5.42 13.26
C MET A 75 -12.85 -6.69 12.56
N GLY A 76 -12.18 -7.11 11.48
CA GLY A 76 -12.51 -8.33 10.76
C GLY A 76 -12.44 -9.57 11.65
N LEU A 77 -11.37 -9.70 12.45
CA LEU A 77 -11.21 -10.80 13.40
C LEU A 77 -12.26 -10.77 14.51
N VAL A 78 -12.61 -9.59 15.04
CA VAL A 78 -13.66 -9.45 16.05
C VAL A 78 -15.02 -9.89 15.49
N LEU A 79 -15.36 -9.46 14.27
CA LEU A 79 -16.60 -9.87 13.60
C LEU A 79 -16.65 -11.38 13.32
N GLU A 80 -15.52 -11.98 12.91
CA GLU A 80 -15.40 -13.43 12.72
C GLU A 80 -15.61 -14.19 14.03
N LYS A 81 -14.91 -13.78 15.11
CA LYS A 81 -14.97 -14.48 16.40
C LYS A 81 -16.28 -14.29 17.14
N ALA A 82 -16.94 -13.15 16.98
CA ALA A 82 -18.22 -12.88 17.59
C ALA A 82 -19.39 -13.60 16.89
N ARG A 83 -19.15 -14.31 15.77
CA ARG A 83 -20.19 -14.88 14.88
C ARG A 83 -21.24 -13.88 14.40
N LEU A 84 -21.03 -12.57 14.65
CA LEU A 84 -21.93 -11.51 14.22
C LEU A 84 -22.11 -11.52 12.70
N ALA A 85 -21.06 -11.85 11.94
CA ALA A 85 -21.16 -12.00 10.50
C ALA A 85 -22.13 -13.13 10.09
N GLU A 86 -22.13 -14.26 10.78
CA GLU A 86 -23.00 -15.41 10.53
C GLU A 86 -24.45 -15.12 10.95
N ASP A 87 -24.62 -14.54 12.15
CA ASP A 87 -25.94 -14.19 12.69
C ASP A 87 -26.65 -13.11 11.86
N LEU A 88 -25.90 -12.12 11.37
CA LEU A 88 -26.42 -11.09 10.45
C LEU A 88 -26.88 -11.71 9.12
N LEU A 89 -26.06 -12.56 8.51
CA LEU A 89 -26.42 -13.25 7.25
C LEU A 89 -27.65 -14.14 7.42
N THR A 90 -27.76 -14.86 8.53
CA THR A 90 -28.90 -15.72 8.84
C THR A 90 -30.18 -14.91 9.06
N THR A 91 -30.09 -13.76 9.75
CA THR A 91 -31.21 -12.84 10.00
C THR A 91 -31.69 -12.15 8.72
N ILE A 92 -30.77 -11.76 7.83
CA ILE A 92 -31.11 -11.24 6.51
C ILE A 92 -31.75 -12.35 5.67
N GLY A 93 -31.24 -13.57 5.75
CA GLY A 93 -31.79 -14.75 5.10
C GLY A 93 -33.23 -15.06 5.51
N THR A 94 -33.56 -14.92 6.80
CA THR A 94 -34.94 -15.09 7.29
C THR A 94 -35.85 -13.93 6.87
N LEU A 95 -35.33 -12.70 6.82
CA LEU A 95 -36.06 -11.53 6.32
C LEU A 95 -36.51 -11.71 4.85
N PHE A 96 -35.61 -12.21 4.00
CA PHE A 96 -35.91 -12.50 2.59
C PHE A 96 -36.47 -13.91 2.33
N GLY A 97 -36.60 -14.74 3.37
CA GLY A 97 -36.89 -16.18 3.29
C GLY A 97 -38.25 -16.58 2.69
N HIS A 98 -39.20 -15.64 2.61
CA HIS A 98 -40.50 -15.88 1.96
C HIS A 98 -40.41 -15.96 0.43
N MET A 99 -39.30 -15.48 -0.17
CA MET A 99 -39.05 -15.58 -1.61
C MET A 99 -38.15 -16.80 -1.90
N ARG A 100 -38.51 -17.60 -2.90
CA ARG A 100 -37.64 -18.65 -3.44
C ARG A 100 -36.32 -18.02 -3.90
N GLY A 101 -35.21 -18.34 -3.23
CA GLY A 101 -33.89 -17.73 -3.47
C GLY A 101 -33.53 -16.54 -2.57
N GLY A 102 -34.32 -16.24 -1.54
CA GLY A 102 -34.12 -15.08 -0.64
C GLY A 102 -32.75 -15.00 0.03
N LEU A 103 -32.15 -16.15 0.40
CA LEU A 103 -30.78 -16.21 0.91
C LEU A 103 -29.74 -15.73 -0.11
N ALA A 104 -29.88 -16.14 -1.38
CA ALA A 104 -28.96 -15.71 -2.44
C ALA A 104 -29.10 -14.22 -2.74
N LEU A 105 -30.34 -13.70 -2.75
CA LEU A 105 -30.62 -12.27 -2.88
C LEU A 105 -30.02 -11.47 -1.70
N GLY A 106 -30.18 -11.96 -0.47
CA GLY A 106 -29.62 -11.32 0.73
C GLY A 106 -28.09 -11.24 0.69
N VAL A 107 -27.41 -12.29 0.24
CA VAL A 107 -25.95 -12.30 0.09
C VAL A 107 -25.48 -11.34 -1.00
N VAL A 108 -26.16 -11.28 -2.15
CA VAL A 108 -25.78 -10.37 -3.24
C VAL A 108 -26.03 -8.91 -2.84
N VAL A 109 -27.14 -8.60 -2.16
CA VAL A 109 -27.49 -7.23 -1.78
C VAL A 109 -26.64 -6.73 -0.61
N VAL A 110 -26.35 -7.57 0.38
CA VAL A 110 -25.62 -7.13 1.60
C VAL A 110 -24.12 -7.40 1.49
N GLY A 111 -23.71 -8.50 0.88
CA GLY A 111 -22.31 -8.87 0.75
C GLY A 111 -21.55 -8.15 -0.36
N ALA A 112 -22.24 -7.56 -1.34
CA ALA A 112 -21.61 -6.79 -2.42
C ALA A 112 -21.61 -5.27 -2.19
N MET A 113 -22.25 -4.78 -1.12
CA MET A 113 -22.34 -3.36 -0.75
C MET A 113 -21.26 -2.96 0.24
#